data_AF-Q0W530-F1
#
_entry.id   AF-Q0W530-F1
#
_cell.length_a   1.000
_cell.length_b   1.000
_cell.length_c   1.000
_cell.angle_alpha   90.00
_cell.angle_beta   90.00
_cell.angle_gamma   90.00
#
_symmetry.space_group_name_H-M   'P 1'
#
loop_
_entity.id
_entity.type
_entity.pdbx_description
1 polymer ?
#
loop_
_entity_poly.entity_id
_entity_poly.type
_entity_poly.pdbx_seq_one_letter_code
_entity_poly.pdbx_strand_id
1 'polypeptide(L)'
;MEYKTPTREEKVAAHVRGIKIVLLASLMGAVAGFLSSPYFLSPDRASFSFLILALAIYAQKYLFPLIGVKSSEFAFKDWFFVSFMTFCYWYVTWTIILNPPIGGQPQLFGPFF
;
A
#
# COMPACT_ATOMS: atom_id res chain seq x y z
N MET A 1 26.62 -23.90 -6.12
CA MET A 1 25.53 -23.42 -5.25
C MET A 1 24.82 -24.65 -4.74
N GLU A 2 25.15 -25.13 -3.54
CA GLU A 2 24.44 -26.26 -2.94
C GLU A 2 23.00 -25.82 -2.65
N TYR A 3 22.03 -26.35 -3.40
CA TYR A 3 20.63 -26.01 -3.22
C TYR A 3 20.11 -26.74 -1.99
N LYS A 4 20.35 -26.15 -0.82
CA LYS A 4 19.77 -26.61 0.43
C LYS A 4 18.25 -26.42 0.32
N THR A 5 17.50 -27.52 0.28
CA THR A 5 16.05 -27.46 0.22
C THR A 5 15.55 -26.78 1.50
N PRO A 6 14.83 -25.65 1.40
CA PRO A 6 14.41 -24.92 2.58
C PRO A 6 13.45 -25.79 3.39
N THR A 7 13.71 -25.85 4.68
CA THR A 7 12.94 -26.64 5.65
C THR A 7 11.52 -26.08 5.75
N ARG A 8 10.53 -26.89 6.20
CA ARG A 8 9.12 -26.45 6.28
C ARG A 8 8.97 -25.16 7.09
N GLU A 9 9.72 -25.03 8.18
CA GLU A 9 9.72 -23.87 9.06
C GLU A 9 10.20 -22.59 8.36
N GLU A 10 11.27 -22.68 7.56
CA GLU A 10 11.80 -21.54 6.80
C GLU A 10 10.81 -21.05 5.74
N LYS A 11 10.11 -21.97 5.07
CA LYS A 11 9.05 -21.64 4.11
C LYS A 11 7.89 -20.89 4.78
N VAL A 12 7.47 -21.34 5.97
CA VAL A 12 6.39 -20.69 6.74
C VAL A 12 6.82 -19.30 7.19
N ALA A 13 8.04 -19.16 7.73
CA ALA A 13 8.58 -17.86 8.14
C ALA A 13 8.64 -16.86 6.98
N ALA A 14 9.07 -17.31 5.79
CA ALA A 14 9.09 -16.49 4.58
C ALA A 14 7.67 -16.06 4.14
N HIS A 15 6.70 -16.97 4.21
CA HIS A 15 5.32 -16.66 3.86
C HIS A 15 4.69 -15.65 4.82
N VAL A 16 4.86 -15.84 6.14
CA VAL A 16 4.39 -14.91 7.16
C VAL A 16 5.04 -13.53 7.02
N ARG A 17 6.33 -13.48 6.68
CA ARG A 17 7.03 -12.22 6.36
C ARG A 17 6.37 -11.52 5.17
N GLY A 18 6.07 -12.24 4.10
CA GLY A 18 5.37 -11.70 2.93
C GLY A 18 4.00 -11.10 3.28
N ILE A 19 3.20 -11.83 4.08
CA ILE A 19 1.89 -11.37 4.56
C ILE A 19 2.03 -10.06 5.36
N LYS A 20 2.98 -9.99 6.29
CA LYS A 20 3.24 -8.78 7.08
C LYS A 20 3.59 -7.57 6.21
N ILE A 21 4.40 -7.77 5.17
CA ILE A 21 4.79 -6.70 4.25
C ILE A 21 3.57 -6.16 3.51
N VAL A 22 2.76 -7.05 2.93
CA VAL A 22 1.55 -6.68 2.19
C VAL A 22 0.54 -5.98 3.08
N LEU A 23 0.29 -6.51 4.29
CA LEU A 23 -0.65 -5.92 5.25
C LEU A 23 -0.23 -4.52 5.68
N LEU A 24 1.04 -4.31 6.02
CA LEU A 24 1.49 -2.97 6.43
C LEU A 24 1.45 -2.01 5.24
N ALA A 25 1.82 -2.48 4.04
CA ALA A 25 1.78 -1.65 2.83
C ALA A 25 0.35 -1.22 2.46
N SER A 26 -0.61 -2.14 2.52
CA SER A 26 -2.01 -1.85 2.22
C SER A 26 -2.65 -0.92 3.26
N LEU A 27 -2.42 -1.17 4.55
CA LEU A 27 -2.92 -0.30 5.63
C LEU A 27 -2.37 1.12 5.51
N MET A 28 -1.08 1.26 5.23
CA MET A 28 -0.46 2.57 5.02
C MET A 28 -0.99 3.28 3.78
N GLY A 29 -1.19 2.56 2.68
CA GLY A 29 -1.81 3.10 1.48
C GLY A 29 -3.23 3.60 1.73
N ALA A 30 -4.03 2.84 2.48
CA ALA A 30 -5.39 3.23 2.85
C ALA A 30 -5.42 4.50 3.72
N VAL A 31 -4.57 4.56 4.75
CA VAL A 31 -4.44 5.74 5.63
C VAL A 31 -3.98 6.95 4.82
N ALA A 32 -2.99 6.78 3.94
CA ALA A 32 -2.50 7.85 3.07
C ALA A 32 -3.60 8.34 2.12
N GLY A 33 -4.40 7.43 1.56
CA GLY A 33 -5.53 7.75 0.67
C GLY A 33 -6.60 8.54 1.40
N PHE A 34 -6.91 8.16 2.63
CA PHE A 34 -7.85 8.88 3.49
C PHE A 34 -7.34 10.28 3.87
N LEU A 35 -6.06 10.40 4.25
CA LEU A 35 -5.42 11.70 4.54
C LEU A 35 -5.32 12.61 3.30
N SER A 36 -5.30 12.01 2.11
CA SER A 36 -5.31 12.73 0.85
C SER A 36 -6.72 13.17 0.43
N SER A 37 -7.75 12.88 1.22
CA SER A 37 -9.13 13.24 0.89
C SER A 37 -9.34 14.76 0.80
N PRO A 38 -10.29 15.24 -0.02
CA PRO A 38 -10.71 16.65 -0.03
C PRO A 38 -11.15 17.19 1.34
N TYR A 39 -11.46 16.31 2.30
CA TYR A 39 -11.74 16.69 3.69
C TYR A 39 -10.49 17.21 4.44
N PHE A 40 -9.29 16.75 4.07
CA PHE A 40 -8.01 17.15 4.66
C PHE A 40 -7.21 18.10 3.76
N LEU A 41 -7.34 17.97 2.45
CA LEU A 41 -6.72 18.85 1.46
C LEU A 41 -7.81 19.65 0.73
N SER A 42 -7.70 20.99 0.69
CA SER A 42 -8.57 21.79 -0.18
C SER A 42 -8.50 21.28 -1.63
N PRO A 43 -9.59 21.32 -2.43
CA PRO A 43 -9.60 20.80 -3.81
C PRO A 43 -8.47 21.35 -4.70
N ASP A 44 -8.10 22.61 -4.46
CA ASP A 44 -7.02 23.34 -5.15
C ASP A 44 -5.62 22.77 -4.85
N ARG A 45 -5.51 21.92 -3.82
CA ARG A 45 -4.29 21.26 -3.35
C ARG A 45 -4.25 19.77 -3.70
N ALA A 46 -5.03 19.31 -4.68
CA ALA A 46 -5.03 17.91 -5.12
C ALA A 46 -3.63 17.37 -5.47
N SER A 47 -2.71 18.22 -5.94
CA SER A 47 -1.31 17.85 -6.22
C SER A 47 -0.50 17.46 -4.97
N PHE A 48 -0.90 17.88 -3.78
CA PHE A 48 -0.24 17.52 -2.51
C PHE A 48 -0.44 16.05 -2.12
N SER A 49 -1.40 15.37 -2.74
CA SER A 49 -1.70 13.97 -2.47
C SER A 49 -0.54 13.04 -2.86
N PHE A 50 0.21 13.39 -3.91
CA PHE A 50 1.45 12.69 -4.26
C PHE A 50 2.54 12.86 -3.21
N LEU A 51 2.58 14.00 -2.51
CA LEU A 51 3.51 14.22 -1.39
C LEU A 51 3.13 13.35 -0.19
N ILE A 52 1.82 13.21 0.10
CA ILE A 52 1.34 12.32 1.16
C ILE A 52 1.69 10.87 0.84
N LEU A 53 1.50 10.44 -0.41
CA LEU A 53 1.91 9.12 -0.86
C LEU A 53 3.42 8.90 -0.69
N ALA A 54 4.25 9.85 -1.16
CA ALA A 54 5.70 9.76 -1.01
C ALA A 54 6.11 9.68 0.47
N LEU A 55 5.47 10.46 1.33
CA LEU A 55 5.72 10.46 2.77
C LEU A 55 5.26 9.16 3.43
N ALA A 56 4.16 8.56 2.98
CA ALA A 56 3.69 7.25 3.44
C ALA A 56 4.66 6.13 3.06
N ILE A 57 5.17 6.13 1.83
CA ILE A 57 6.20 5.18 1.37
C ILE A 57 7.49 5.38 2.18
N TYR A 58 7.88 6.62 2.46
CA TYR A 58 9.04 6.92 3.28
C TYR A 58 8.86 6.46 4.74
N ALA A 59 7.68 6.69 5.33
CA ALA A 59 7.34 6.28 6.69
C ALA A 59 7.41 4.76 6.87
N GLN A 60 7.08 3.98 5.84
CA GLN A 60 7.18 2.52 5.86
C GLN A 60 8.59 2.02 6.17
N LYS A 61 9.64 2.78 5.79
CA LYS A 61 11.04 2.46 6.15
C LYS A 61 11.24 2.31 7.65
N TYR A 62 10.55 3.13 8.43
CA TYR A 62 10.63 3.13 9.89
C TYR A 62 9.62 2.18 10.54
N LEU A 63 8.48 1.93 9.89
CA LEU A 63 7.43 1.05 10.43
C LEU A 63 7.74 -0.44 10.26
N PHE A 64 8.40 -0.86 9.17
CA PHE A 64 8.76 -2.27 8.95
C PHE A 64 9.65 -2.85 10.07
N PRO A 65 10.71 -2.16 10.54
CA PRO A 65 11.51 -2.63 11.67
C PRO A 65 10.70 -2.84 12.96
N LEU A 66 9.67 -2.03 13.22
CA LEU A 66 8.84 -2.14 14.43
C LEU A 66 8.04 -3.45 14.49
N ILE A 67 7.67 -4.01 13.33
CA ILE A 67 6.93 -5.27 13.23
C ILE A 67 7.85 -6.49 13.01
N GLY A 68 9.16 -6.31 13.20
CA GLY A 68 10.19 -7.34 13.03
C GLY A 68 10.52 -7.65 11.57
N VAL A 69 10.14 -6.78 10.62
CA VAL A 69 10.53 -6.90 9.21
C VAL A 69 11.78 -6.07 8.97
N LYS A 70 12.88 -6.73 8.62
CA LYS A 70 14.15 -6.07 8.31
C LYS A 70 14.08 -5.34 6.97
N SER A 71 13.63 -4.10 6.97
CA SER A 71 13.62 -3.22 5.78
C SER A 71 15.02 -2.85 5.28
N SER A 72 16.06 -3.01 6.12
CA SER A 72 17.46 -2.79 5.75
C SER A 72 18.00 -3.81 4.74
N GLU A 73 17.39 -5.00 4.67
CA GLU A 73 17.77 -6.06 3.73
C GLU A 73 16.99 -5.99 2.41
N PHE A 74 16.09 -5.01 2.24
CA PHE A 74 15.24 -4.92 1.06
C PHE A 74 16.07 -4.50 -0.15
N ALA A 75 15.97 -5.30 -1.21
CA ALA A 75 16.49 -4.93 -2.51
C ALA A 75 15.58 -3.88 -3.16
N PHE A 76 16.05 -3.27 -4.25
CA PHE A 76 15.26 -2.33 -5.04
C PHE A 76 13.91 -2.91 -5.48
N LYS A 77 13.86 -4.20 -5.84
CA LYS A 77 12.63 -4.92 -6.19
C LYS A 77 11.61 -4.96 -5.05
N ASP A 78 12.06 -5.15 -3.81
CA ASP A 78 11.17 -5.24 -2.65
C ASP A 78 10.58 -3.86 -2.33
N TRP A 79 11.41 -2.80 -2.46
CA TRP A 79 10.95 -1.42 -2.36
C TRP A 79 9.96 -1.03 -3.46
N PHE A 80 10.18 -1.50 -4.68
CA PHE A 80 9.23 -1.31 -5.77
C PHE A 80 7.89 -1.98 -5.46
N PHE A 81 7.91 -3.23 -4.97
CA PHE A 81 6.69 -3.93 -4.55
C PHE A 81 5.92 -3.18 -3.47
N VAL A 82 6.60 -2.72 -2.41
CA VAL A 82 5.98 -1.95 -1.32
C VAL A 82 5.38 -0.65 -1.84
N SER A 83 6.13 0.09 -2.65
CA SER A 83 5.68 1.38 -3.20
C SER A 83 4.47 1.19 -4.11
N PHE A 84 4.50 0.16 -4.96
CA PHE A 84 3.40 -0.19 -5.85
C PHE A 84 2.15 -0.58 -5.06
N MET A 85 2.26 -1.46 -4.07
CA MET A 85 1.13 -1.88 -3.23
C MET A 85 0.50 -0.70 -2.48
N THR A 86 1.34 0.20 -1.96
CA THR A 86 0.90 1.42 -1.26
C THR A 86 0.17 2.36 -2.21
N PHE A 87 0.71 2.56 -3.41
CA PHE A 87 0.08 3.35 -4.47
C PHE A 87 -1.27 2.79 -4.88
N CYS A 88 -1.39 1.46 -5.10
CA CYS A 88 -2.65 0.82 -5.45
C CYS A 88 -3.72 1.06 -4.37
N TYR A 89 -3.40 0.85 -3.09
CA TYR A 89 -4.36 1.07 -2.00
C TYR A 89 -4.72 2.54 -1.80
N TRP A 90 -3.75 3.43 -1.94
CA TRP A 90 -3.97 4.88 -1.95
C TRP A 90 -4.95 5.26 -3.06
N TYR A 91 -4.72 4.78 -4.29
CA TYR A 91 -5.54 5.06 -5.46
C TYR A 91 -6.96 4.48 -5.34
N VAL A 92 -7.10 3.26 -4.83
CA VAL A 92 -8.42 2.63 -4.55
C VAL A 92 -9.19 3.47 -3.54
N THR A 93 -8.55 3.88 -2.45
CA THR A 93 -9.18 4.73 -1.42
C THR A 93 -9.63 6.06 -2.01
N TRP A 94 -8.78 6.69 -2.81
CA TRP A 94 -9.11 7.92 -3.54
C TRP A 94 -10.30 7.74 -4.50
N THR A 95 -10.31 6.65 -5.25
CA THR A 95 -11.39 6.32 -6.20
C THR A 95 -12.72 6.17 -5.48
N ILE A 96 -12.75 5.47 -4.34
CA ILE A 96 -13.99 5.28 -3.55
C ILE A 96 -14.48 6.62 -2.97
N ILE A 97 -13.57 7.48 -2.50
CA ILE A 97 -13.94 8.78 -1.93
C ILE A 97 -14.50 9.72 -2.99
N LEU A 98 -13.87 9.77 -4.16
CA LEU A 98 -14.29 10.62 -5.27
C LEU A 98 -15.48 10.04 -6.04
N ASN A 99 -15.71 8.73 -5.94
CA ASN A 99 -16.82 8.01 -6.56
C ASN A 99 -17.52 7.10 -5.54
N PRO A 100 -18.26 7.69 -4.57
CA PRO A 100 -18.94 6.90 -3.55
C PRO A 100 -20.00 6.00 -4.19
N PRO A 101 -20.01 4.69 -3.87
CA PRO A 101 -21.15 3.87 -4.19
C PRO A 101 -22.34 4.36 -3.36
N ILE A 102 -23.35 4.83 -4.09
CA ILE A 102 -24.77 4.88 -3.72
C ILE A 102 -25.32 6.28 -3.38
N GLY A 103 -25.98 6.82 -4.42
CA GLY A 103 -27.03 7.84 -4.41
C GLY A 103 -28.11 7.58 -5.49
N GLY A 104 -28.30 6.33 -5.93
CA GLY A 104 -29.51 5.90 -6.67
C GLY A 104 -29.39 5.44 -8.13
N GLN A 105 -28.19 5.28 -8.70
CA GLN A 105 -28.02 4.68 -10.04
C GLN A 105 -27.18 3.39 -9.93
N PRO A 106 -27.61 2.26 -10.52
CA PRO A 106 -26.76 1.07 -10.63
C PRO A 106 -25.69 1.33 -11.69
N GLN A 107 -24.62 2.02 -11.31
CA GLN A 107 -23.38 2.07 -12.09
C GLN A 107 -22.60 0.78 -11.79
N LEU A 108 -23.17 -0.37 -12.18
CA LEU A 108 -22.56 -1.70 -12.06
C LEU A 108 -21.45 -1.81 -13.12
N PHE A 109 -20.37 -1.05 -12.96
CA PHE A 109 -19.30 -0.91 -13.95
C PHE A 109 -19.79 -0.29 -15.28
N GLY A 110 -19.22 0.85 -15.68
CA GLY A 110 -19.44 1.38 -17.03
C GLY A 110 -18.83 0.43 -18.08
N PRO A 111 -19.12 0.61 -19.39
CA PRO A 111 -18.79 -0.34 -20.47
C PRO A 111 -17.29 -0.59 -20.75
N PHE A 112 -16.41 -0.12 -19.88
CA PHE A 112 -14.95 -0.18 -20.03
C PHE A 112 -14.24 -0.87 -18.84
N PHE A 113 -14.99 -1.45 -17.90
CA PHE A 113 -14.47 -2.38 -16.88
C PHE A 113 -15.32 -3.64 -16.81
#